data_AF-A0A7Z9FXS9-F1
#
_entry.id   AF-A0A7Z9FXS9-F1
#
_cell.length_a   1.000
_cell.length_b   1.000
_cell.length_c   1.000
_cell.angle_alpha   90.00
_cell.angle_beta   90.00
_cell.angle_gamma   90.00
#
_symmetry.space_group_name_H-M   'P 1'
#
loop_
_entity.id
_entity.type
_entity.pdbx_description
1 polymer ?
#
loop_
_entity_poly.entity_id
_entity_poly.type
_entity_poly.pdbx_seq_one_letter_code
_entity_poly.pdbx_strand_id
1 'polypeptide(L)'
;MGSKDRSGLIIFVCSAIFYFAGCADNEYVDSTLGLTVQQLDNDLDGRWSTTGVVIKKIHTGKTSKQSGLKEGELISHVIGERKINTSSDFDQAVKSAMKDENSFILEFIGSDGEQRRQRFSVRREGDNVGISIDNSNRIKEIKSGALANNSGLEEGNQVLKVIDEKNVRTIKDYQKAVKEFSRSKAKISFRTKELIGVKIAAINALASLANAGVVETMIRFLESTNLSLREPAAKGLERLVALSQLNDLFQQFQQANTDQLPIDRLDLDALQRAEILGLLTVDLQKNQAMLENPTGTNFRHQSANLYQKISSTPITELAKKYIKREIEPNQEIRRSCLSILGDLQPESVVDDLIAVLEDSQETSGVRFKAGLTLSQIGLPAVEPLITSFGGGDSGIKNITASSLGNIGGTQARQALITFLKDENNQSTKLTLVDAIAKIGDDVSIRILEEQQKNLDSDSGLATFLNEILIQENETKGIKAEADSLDFLKDL
;
A
#
# COMPACT_ATOMS: atom_id res chain seq x y z
N MET A 1 -34.38 -29.93 -53.61
CA MET A 1 -33.30 -29.33 -54.43
C MET A 1 -33.07 -27.94 -53.85
N GLY A 2 -32.03 -27.63 -53.08
CA GLY A 2 -30.60 -27.79 -53.41
C GLY A 2 -30.29 -26.96 -54.66
N SER A 3 -29.39 -25.99 -54.71
CA SER A 3 -28.26 -25.63 -53.84
C SER A 3 -27.47 -24.47 -54.48
N LYS A 4 -26.82 -23.61 -53.64
CA LYS A 4 -25.50 -22.96 -53.82
C LYS A 4 -25.30 -21.98 -55.01
N ASP A 5 -24.48 -20.93 -54.98
CA ASP A 5 -23.24 -20.59 -54.25
C ASP A 5 -23.10 -19.04 -54.22
N ARG A 6 -22.77 -18.38 -53.10
CA ARG A 6 -21.44 -17.96 -52.55
C ARG A 6 -20.69 -16.83 -53.28
N SER A 7 -20.53 -15.71 -52.57
CA SER A 7 -19.31 -14.86 -52.47
C SER A 7 -19.63 -13.67 -51.54
N GLY A 8 -19.08 -13.57 -50.32
CA GLY A 8 -17.80 -12.92 -50.00
C GLY A 8 -18.03 -11.43 -49.64
N LEU A 9 -18.08 -11.02 -48.37
CA LEU A 9 -16.95 -10.58 -47.52
C LEU A 9 -16.73 -9.04 -47.56
N ILE A 10 -16.71 -8.42 -46.35
CA ILE A 10 -15.98 -7.19 -45.90
C ILE A 10 -16.65 -5.78 -46.03
N ILE A 11 -17.11 -5.21 -44.90
CA ILE A 11 -16.57 -4.08 -44.06
C ILE A 11 -16.90 -2.66 -44.60
N PHE A 12 -17.62 -1.82 -43.83
CA PHE A 12 -17.15 -0.58 -43.14
C PHE A 12 -18.28 0.42 -42.81
N VAL A 13 -18.18 0.98 -41.58
CA VAL A 13 -18.75 2.23 -41.03
C VAL A 13 -20.25 2.27 -40.71
N CYS A 14 -20.56 1.97 -39.45
CA CYS A 14 -21.62 2.69 -38.72
C CYS A 14 -21.00 3.29 -37.45
N SER A 15 -20.33 4.44 -37.62
CA SER A 15 -19.92 5.31 -36.53
C SER A 15 -20.81 6.55 -36.55
N ALA A 16 -21.94 6.51 -35.84
CA ALA A 16 -22.66 7.73 -35.49
C ALA A 16 -23.69 7.45 -34.37
N ILE A 17 -23.56 8.24 -33.30
CA ILE A 17 -24.63 8.70 -32.40
C ILE A 17 -25.02 7.74 -31.27
N PHE A 18 -24.37 7.94 -30.13
CA PHE A 18 -25.09 8.16 -28.87
C PHE A 18 -24.54 9.41 -28.20
N TYR A 19 -25.37 10.46 -28.19
CA TYR A 19 -25.19 11.69 -27.44
C TYR A 19 -26.34 11.79 -26.43
N PHE A 20 -26.06 12.44 -25.30
CA PHE A 20 -26.94 12.79 -24.17
C PHE A 20 -26.98 11.81 -22.99
N ALA A 21 -26.03 11.99 -22.05
CA ALA A 21 -26.26 12.76 -20.81
C ALA A 21 -24.93 13.03 -20.08
N GLY A 22 -24.52 14.30 -19.98
CA GLY A 22 -23.50 14.77 -19.02
C GLY A 22 -22.02 14.55 -19.36
N CYS A 23 -21.51 14.99 -20.51
CA CYS A 23 -20.06 15.13 -20.73
C CYS A 23 -19.74 16.59 -21.04
N ALA A 24 -19.32 17.34 -20.01
CA ALA A 24 -18.67 18.64 -20.19
C ALA A 24 -17.16 18.42 -20.39
N ASP A 25 -16.55 19.27 -21.22
CA ASP A 25 -15.13 19.30 -21.55
C ASP A 25 -14.22 19.33 -20.30
N ASN A 26 -13.90 18.15 -19.77
CA ASN A 26 -13.01 18.01 -18.62
C ASN A 26 -11.54 18.09 -19.00
N GLU A 27 -11.19 18.25 -20.29
CA GLU A 27 -9.82 18.34 -20.78
C GLU A 27 -9.59 19.63 -21.57
N TYR A 28 -8.38 20.17 -21.48
CA TYR A 28 -7.94 21.34 -22.23
C TYR A 28 -6.55 21.12 -22.82
N VAL A 29 -6.41 21.41 -24.11
CA VAL A 29 -5.13 21.40 -24.81
C VAL A 29 -4.57 22.81 -24.86
N ASP A 30 -3.56 23.07 -24.04
CA ASP A 30 -2.79 24.30 -24.05
C ASP A 30 -1.68 24.23 -25.11
N SER A 31 -1.95 24.81 -26.28
CA SER A 31 -0.96 24.95 -27.35
C SER A 31 0.16 25.94 -27.03
N THR A 32 -0.04 26.85 -26.08
CA THR A 32 0.94 27.87 -25.68
C THR A 32 2.08 27.20 -24.91
N LEU A 33 1.72 26.34 -23.96
CA LEU A 33 2.67 25.66 -23.09
C LEU A 33 2.94 24.21 -23.50
N GLY A 34 2.19 23.67 -24.45
CA GLY A 34 2.32 22.29 -24.90
C GLY A 34 1.86 21.29 -23.84
N LEU A 35 0.74 21.56 -23.17
CA LEU A 35 0.20 20.69 -22.11
C LEU A 35 -1.23 20.28 -22.46
N THR A 36 -1.59 19.03 -22.19
CA THR A 36 -3.00 18.66 -22.00
C THR A 36 -3.24 18.57 -20.50
N VAL A 37 -4.21 19.34 -20.01
CA VAL A 37 -4.64 19.33 -18.61
C VAL A 37 -6.06 18.83 -18.47
N GLN A 38 -6.38 18.17 -17.37
CA GLN A 38 -7.71 17.67 -17.05
C GLN A 38 -8.19 18.24 -15.71
N GLN A 39 -9.47 18.61 -15.62
CA GLN A 39 -10.09 19.03 -14.37
C GLN A 39 -9.98 17.89 -13.34
N LEU A 40 -9.46 18.17 -12.15
CA LEU A 40 -9.54 17.20 -11.06
C LEU A 40 -11.02 17.02 -10.68
N ASP A 41 -11.44 15.78 -10.53
CA ASP A 41 -12.81 15.43 -10.16
C ASP A 41 -13.20 16.09 -8.82
N ASN A 42 -14.36 16.73 -8.78
CA ASN A 42 -14.85 17.47 -7.63
C ASN A 42 -15.12 16.55 -6.43
N ASP A 43 -15.40 15.26 -6.67
CA ASP A 43 -15.56 14.27 -5.60
C ASP A 43 -14.25 14.04 -4.81
N LEU A 44 -13.11 14.34 -5.44
CA LEU A 44 -11.80 14.28 -4.78
C LEU A 44 -11.52 15.52 -3.92
N ASP A 45 -12.18 16.66 -4.19
CA ASP A 45 -12.05 17.88 -3.39
C ASP A 45 -12.58 17.65 -1.97
N GLY A 46 -13.74 17.00 -1.84
CA GLY A 46 -14.35 16.68 -0.55
C GLY A 46 -13.59 15.64 0.28
N ARG A 47 -12.78 14.78 -0.36
CA ARG A 47 -12.03 13.70 0.31
C ARG A 47 -10.59 14.07 0.64
N TRP A 48 -9.95 14.93 -0.17
CA TRP A 48 -8.53 15.26 -0.04
C TRP A 48 -8.24 16.77 0.02
N SER A 49 -9.25 17.62 0.14
CA SER A 49 -9.13 19.09 0.24
C SER A 49 -8.20 19.68 -0.83
N THR A 50 -8.31 19.16 -2.05
CA THR A 50 -7.35 19.38 -3.12
C THR A 50 -8.11 19.77 -4.39
N THR A 51 -7.77 20.93 -4.94
CA THR A 51 -8.32 21.45 -6.20
C THR A 51 -7.19 21.77 -7.18
N GLY A 52 -7.51 21.74 -8.48
CA GLY A 52 -6.54 22.01 -9.53
C GLY A 52 -6.84 21.29 -10.83
N VAL A 53 -5.85 21.28 -11.72
CA VAL A 53 -5.88 20.54 -12.98
C VAL A 53 -4.72 19.58 -13.06
N VAL A 54 -4.99 18.35 -13.48
CA VAL A 54 -4.01 17.27 -13.60
C VAL A 54 -3.33 17.36 -14.96
N ILE A 55 -2.01 17.20 -15.00
CA ILE A 55 -1.25 17.11 -16.26
C ILE A 55 -1.51 15.75 -16.88
N LYS A 56 -2.29 15.70 -17.96
CA LYS A 56 -2.56 14.45 -18.69
C LYS A 56 -1.46 14.09 -19.67
N LYS A 57 -0.94 15.11 -20.36
CA LYS A 57 0.07 14.90 -21.39
C LYS A 57 0.98 16.11 -21.50
N ILE A 58 2.27 15.84 -21.68
CA ILE A 58 3.26 16.87 -21.98
C ILE A 58 3.66 16.74 -23.45
N HIS A 59 3.28 17.71 -24.28
CA HIS A 59 3.64 17.76 -25.70
C HIS A 59 5.02 18.39 -25.87
N THR A 60 5.82 17.87 -26.80
CA THR A 60 7.19 18.36 -27.06
C THR A 60 7.17 19.81 -27.54
N GLY A 61 7.79 20.72 -26.77
CA GLY A 61 7.82 22.17 -27.03
C GLY A 61 8.53 22.99 -25.95
N LYS A 62 8.62 24.33 -26.11
CA LYS A 62 9.46 25.24 -25.31
C LYS A 62 9.31 25.11 -23.78
N THR A 63 8.13 24.77 -23.27
CA THR A 63 7.86 24.65 -21.82
C THR A 63 8.16 23.26 -21.25
N SER A 64 7.95 22.19 -22.03
CA SER A 64 8.24 20.80 -21.64
C SER A 64 9.71 20.54 -21.27
N LYS A 65 10.65 21.30 -21.87
CA LYS A 65 12.08 21.19 -21.58
C LYS A 65 12.53 21.97 -20.34
N GLN A 66 11.69 22.85 -19.77
CA GLN A 66 12.11 23.83 -18.76
C GLN A 66 11.55 23.61 -17.35
N SER A 67 10.61 22.69 -17.13
CA SER A 67 9.72 22.78 -15.96
C SER A 67 9.73 21.60 -14.99
N GLY A 68 10.46 20.51 -15.23
CA GLY A 68 10.49 19.36 -14.32
C GLY A 68 9.12 18.70 -14.05
N LEU A 69 8.11 19.07 -14.84
CA LEU A 69 6.73 18.59 -14.70
C LEU A 69 6.63 17.12 -15.07
N LYS A 70 5.72 16.41 -14.41
CA LYS A 70 5.41 15.02 -14.72
C LYS A 70 3.94 14.85 -15.03
N GLU A 71 3.64 13.95 -15.95
CA GLU A 71 2.27 13.49 -16.19
C GLU A 71 1.70 12.88 -14.90
N GLY A 72 0.45 13.17 -14.61
CA GLY A 72 -0.26 12.80 -13.39
C GLY A 72 -0.07 13.74 -12.20
N GLU A 73 0.80 14.76 -12.29
CA GLU A 73 0.89 15.80 -11.26
C GLU A 73 -0.28 16.78 -11.34
N LEU A 74 -0.72 17.27 -10.17
CA LEU A 74 -1.75 18.28 -10.05
C LEU A 74 -1.13 19.68 -10.04
N ILE A 75 -1.51 20.53 -10.99
CA ILE A 75 -1.23 21.96 -10.97
C ILE A 75 -2.22 22.64 -10.03
N SER A 76 -1.68 23.20 -8.94
CA SER A 76 -2.46 23.98 -7.96
C SER A 76 -2.31 25.49 -8.17
N HIS A 77 -1.19 25.94 -8.74
CA HIS A 77 -0.95 27.36 -9.03
C HIS A 77 -0.22 27.53 -10.35
N VAL A 78 -0.58 28.57 -11.09
CA VAL A 78 0.24 29.10 -12.20
C VAL A 78 1.00 30.30 -11.67
N ILE A 79 2.31 30.32 -11.90
CA ILE A 79 3.22 31.34 -11.39
C ILE A 79 3.76 32.13 -12.57
N GLY A 80 3.59 33.45 -12.54
CA GLY A 80 4.14 34.39 -13.52
C GLY A 80 5.26 35.22 -12.92
N GLU A 81 6.49 35.04 -13.40
CA GLU A 81 7.62 35.91 -13.04
C GLU A 81 7.79 37.03 -14.08
N ARG A 82 7.50 38.28 -13.70
CA ARG A 82 7.71 39.45 -14.57
C ARG A 82 8.98 40.19 -14.16
N LYS A 83 9.92 40.33 -15.09
CA LYS A 83 11.11 41.19 -14.91
C LYS A 83 10.69 42.65 -14.90
N ILE A 84 11.25 43.41 -13.98
CA ILE A 84 10.96 44.84 -13.83
C ILE A 84 12.13 45.63 -14.41
N ASN A 85 11.86 46.42 -15.47
CA ASN A 85 12.87 47.28 -16.10
C ASN A 85 12.54 48.76 -15.97
N THR A 86 11.27 49.10 -15.68
CA THR A 86 10.82 50.47 -15.43
C THR A 86 9.82 50.54 -14.27
N SER A 87 9.62 51.74 -13.72
CA SER A 87 8.56 52.02 -12.73
C SER A 87 7.16 51.67 -13.26
N SER A 88 6.91 51.89 -14.56
CA SER A 88 5.65 51.47 -15.20
C SER A 88 5.49 49.95 -15.25
N ASP A 89 6.56 49.19 -15.47
CA ASP A 89 6.50 47.72 -15.45
C ASP A 89 6.11 47.22 -14.06
N PHE A 90 6.66 47.85 -13.02
CA PHE A 90 6.38 47.54 -11.63
C PHE A 90 4.93 47.82 -11.26
N ASP A 91 4.44 49.03 -11.53
CA ASP A 91 3.06 49.41 -11.24
C ASP A 91 2.07 48.47 -11.95
N GLN A 92 2.34 48.13 -13.22
CA GLN A 92 1.50 47.19 -13.96
C GLN A 92 1.59 45.77 -13.39
N ALA A 93 2.76 45.33 -12.90
CA ALA A 93 2.95 44.00 -12.33
C ALA A 93 2.23 43.86 -11.00
N VAL A 94 2.45 44.81 -10.08
CA VAL A 94 1.80 44.86 -8.77
C VAL A 94 0.29 44.96 -8.94
N LYS A 95 -0.19 45.86 -9.81
CA LYS A 95 -1.64 45.98 -10.08
C LYS A 95 -2.27 44.69 -10.60
N SER A 96 -1.57 43.95 -11.47
CA SER A 96 -2.06 42.66 -12.00
C SER A 96 -2.19 41.62 -10.89
N ALA A 97 -1.15 41.48 -10.08
CA ALA A 97 -1.08 40.45 -9.03
C ALA A 97 -2.08 40.73 -7.89
N MET A 98 -2.27 42.00 -7.55
CA MET A 98 -3.18 42.42 -6.49
C MET A 98 -4.67 42.24 -6.84
N LYS A 99 -5.01 42.10 -8.12
CA LYS A 99 -6.42 42.04 -8.58
C LYS A 99 -7.15 40.75 -8.19
N ASP A 100 -6.47 39.61 -8.17
CA ASP A 100 -7.12 38.31 -7.94
C ASP A 100 -6.77 37.74 -6.55
N GLU A 101 -5.49 37.76 -6.17
CA GLU A 101 -4.99 37.06 -4.97
C GLU A 101 -4.60 38.02 -3.84
N ASN A 102 -4.81 39.34 -4.02
CA ASN A 102 -4.41 40.39 -3.08
C ASN A 102 -2.96 40.24 -2.58
N SER A 103 -2.09 39.66 -3.41
CA SER A 103 -0.74 39.33 -3.00
C SER A 103 0.21 39.23 -4.18
N PHE A 104 1.49 39.44 -3.90
CA PHE A 104 2.60 39.20 -4.82
C PHE A 104 3.88 38.94 -4.04
N ILE A 105 4.91 38.45 -4.73
CA ILE A 105 6.24 38.31 -4.17
C ILE A 105 7.20 39.22 -4.94
N LEU A 106 7.96 40.01 -4.20
CA LEU A 106 9.01 40.86 -4.74
C LEU A 106 10.35 40.12 -4.67
N GLU A 107 11.06 40.01 -5.78
CA GLU A 107 12.45 39.56 -5.82
C GLU A 107 13.36 40.78 -6.01
N PHE A 108 14.30 40.99 -5.09
CA PHE A 108 15.13 42.19 -5.04
C PHE A 108 16.56 41.88 -4.56
N ILE A 109 17.49 42.79 -4.83
CA ILE A 109 18.86 42.78 -4.31
C ILE A 109 18.94 43.81 -3.19
N GLY A 110 19.34 43.37 -2.00
CA GLY A 110 19.55 44.24 -0.85
C GLY A 110 20.82 45.09 -0.96
N SER A 111 21.01 45.99 -0.01
CA SER A 111 22.17 46.89 0.06
C SER A 111 23.50 46.13 0.21
N ASP A 112 23.45 44.89 0.72
CA ASP A 112 24.57 43.96 0.87
C ASP A 112 24.84 43.10 -0.38
N GLY A 113 24.06 43.28 -1.46
CA GLY A 113 24.20 42.52 -2.70
C GLY A 113 23.50 41.15 -2.68
N GLU A 114 22.88 40.76 -1.57
CA GLU A 114 22.17 39.49 -1.46
C GLU A 114 20.79 39.55 -2.11
N GLN A 115 20.45 38.49 -2.87
CA GLN A 115 19.15 38.37 -3.51
C GLN A 115 18.11 37.81 -2.53
N ARG A 116 17.01 38.54 -2.34
CA ARG A 116 15.94 38.20 -1.40
C ARG A 116 14.58 38.14 -2.07
N ARG A 117 13.65 37.45 -1.41
CA ARG A 117 12.23 37.40 -1.79
C ARG A 117 11.36 37.82 -0.61
N GLN A 118 10.42 38.74 -0.86
CA GLN A 118 9.47 39.20 0.15
C GLN A 118 8.04 39.07 -0.38
N ARG A 119 7.19 38.35 0.35
CA ARG A 119 5.75 38.25 0.05
C ARG A 119 5.01 39.44 0.65
N PHE A 120 4.14 40.04 -0.14
CA PHE A 120 3.19 41.04 0.29
C PHE A 120 1.78 40.50 0.11
N SER A 121 0.95 40.66 1.14
CA SER A 121 -0.45 40.26 1.12
C SER A 121 -1.27 41.31 1.84
N VAL A 122 -2.34 41.78 1.19
CA VAL A 122 -3.28 42.75 1.77
C VAL A 122 -4.61 42.10 2.06
N ARG A 123 -5.39 42.73 2.95
CA ARG A 123 -6.70 42.20 3.35
C ARG A 123 -7.78 42.50 2.34
N ARG A 124 -7.71 43.65 1.65
CA ARG A 124 -8.73 44.10 0.69
C ARG A 124 -8.08 44.55 -0.60
N GLU A 125 -8.78 44.30 -1.71
CA GLU A 125 -8.40 44.84 -3.01
C GLU A 125 -8.34 46.38 -2.93
N GLY A 126 -7.25 46.95 -3.42
CA GLY A 126 -7.00 48.40 -3.38
C GLY A 126 -6.16 48.90 -2.19
N ASP A 127 -5.92 48.07 -1.17
CA ASP A 127 -4.94 48.39 -0.13
C ASP A 127 -3.53 48.48 -0.77
N ASN A 128 -2.79 49.54 -0.46
CA ASN A 128 -1.44 49.76 -1.00
C ASN A 128 -0.37 49.20 -0.05
N VAL A 129 0.58 48.46 -0.61
CA VAL A 129 1.74 47.93 0.10
C VAL A 129 2.72 49.04 0.54
N GLY A 130 2.66 50.21 -0.13
CA GLY A 130 3.39 51.42 0.24
C GLY A 130 4.82 51.45 -0.29
N ILE A 131 5.05 50.92 -1.51
CA ILE A 131 6.36 50.90 -2.18
C ILE A 131 6.23 51.68 -3.48
N SER A 132 7.20 52.53 -3.79
CA SER A 132 7.40 53.06 -5.13
C SER A 132 8.83 52.82 -5.60
N ILE A 133 9.04 52.72 -6.91
CA ILE A 133 10.37 52.56 -7.50
C ILE A 133 10.65 53.65 -8.53
N ASP A 134 11.94 53.95 -8.72
CA ASP A 134 12.42 54.85 -9.77
C ASP A 134 12.58 54.16 -11.14
N ASN A 135 13.01 54.91 -12.15
CA ASN A 135 13.24 54.39 -13.51
C ASN A 135 14.49 53.48 -13.64
N SER A 136 15.28 53.35 -12.57
CA SER A 136 16.41 52.42 -12.47
C SER A 136 16.02 51.14 -11.71
N ASN A 137 14.72 50.96 -11.44
CA ASN A 137 14.15 49.85 -10.68
C ASN A 137 14.62 49.79 -9.23
N ARG A 138 14.99 50.92 -8.65
CA ARG A 138 15.36 51.00 -7.23
C ARG A 138 14.20 51.51 -6.41
N ILE A 139 14.05 50.97 -5.21
CA ILE A 139 13.04 51.46 -4.27
C ILE A 139 13.32 52.93 -3.98
N LYS A 140 12.34 53.78 -4.30
CA LYS A 140 12.41 55.22 -4.15
C LYS A 140 11.83 55.69 -2.82
N GLU A 141 10.72 55.08 -2.41
CA GLU A 141 10.02 55.45 -1.19
C GLU A 141 9.35 54.23 -0.57
N ILE A 142 9.46 54.11 0.75
CA ILE A 142 8.70 53.18 1.58
C ILE A 142 7.82 54.00 2.52
N LYS A 143 6.50 53.92 2.32
CA LYS A 143 5.55 54.73 3.09
C LYS A 143 5.56 54.33 4.57
N SER A 144 5.73 55.31 5.45
CA SER A 144 5.68 55.08 6.89
C SER A 144 4.35 54.46 7.34
N GLY A 145 4.41 53.43 8.18
CA GLY A 145 3.23 52.68 8.65
C GLY A 145 2.58 51.73 7.62
N ALA A 146 3.10 51.63 6.39
CA ALA A 146 2.62 50.68 5.39
C ALA A 146 3.27 49.29 5.56
N LEU A 147 2.71 48.27 4.90
CA LEU A 147 3.18 46.88 4.98
C LEU A 147 4.67 46.73 4.63
N ALA A 148 5.16 47.50 3.66
CA ALA A 148 6.55 47.47 3.25
C ALA A 148 7.55 47.94 4.30
N ASN A 149 7.13 48.79 5.25
CA ASN A 149 8.03 49.35 6.25
C ASN A 149 8.65 48.26 7.15
N ASN A 150 7.89 47.20 7.46
CA ASN A 150 8.36 46.11 8.32
C ASN A 150 8.87 44.89 7.54
N SER A 151 9.25 45.07 6.28
CA SER A 151 9.53 43.96 5.35
C SER A 151 11.01 43.75 5.03
N GLY A 152 11.90 44.49 5.70
CA GLY A 152 13.35 44.45 5.45
C GLY A 152 13.77 45.06 4.12
N LEU A 153 12.87 45.80 3.46
CA LEU A 153 13.18 46.61 2.29
C LEU A 153 13.79 47.94 2.72
N GLU A 154 14.77 48.41 1.96
CA GLU A 154 15.41 49.71 2.13
C GLU A 154 15.30 50.51 0.84
N GLU A 155 15.27 51.85 0.97
CA GLU A 155 15.43 52.73 -0.18
C GLU A 155 16.76 52.43 -0.90
N GLY A 156 16.72 52.40 -2.22
CA GLY A 156 17.86 52.03 -3.06
C GLY A 156 17.98 50.53 -3.38
N ASN A 157 17.28 49.63 -2.69
CA ASN A 157 17.25 48.20 -3.06
C ASN A 157 16.79 48.01 -4.52
N GLN A 158 17.44 47.12 -5.26
CA GLN A 158 17.14 46.92 -6.69
C GLN A 158 16.06 45.85 -6.86
N VAL A 159 14.92 46.23 -7.41
CA VAL A 159 13.83 45.31 -7.77
C VAL A 159 14.19 44.58 -9.06
N LEU A 160 14.15 43.25 -9.02
CA LEU A 160 14.41 42.39 -10.17
C LEU A 160 13.11 41.92 -10.81
N LYS A 161 12.19 41.40 -10.00
CA LYS A 161 10.95 40.78 -10.49
C LYS A 161 9.79 40.99 -9.53
N VAL A 162 8.60 41.00 -10.12
CA VAL A 162 7.35 40.72 -9.40
C VAL A 162 6.87 39.34 -9.82
N ILE A 163 6.60 38.50 -8.82
CA ILE A 163 6.11 37.14 -8.99
C ILE A 163 4.66 37.10 -8.53
N ASP A 164 3.78 36.71 -9.44
CA ASP A 164 2.34 36.54 -9.22
C ASP A 164 2.02 35.04 -9.20
N GLU A 165 1.34 34.57 -8.16
CA GLU A 165 0.93 33.17 -7.99
C GLU A 165 -0.59 33.08 -8.01
N LYS A 166 -1.18 32.64 -9.12
CA LYS A 166 -2.65 32.50 -9.24
C LYS A 166 -3.08 31.08 -8.88
N ASN A 167 -4.06 30.97 -7.98
CA ASN A 167 -4.64 29.69 -7.59
C ASN A 167 -5.41 29.07 -8.76
N VAL A 168 -5.28 27.75 -8.92
CA VAL A 168 -6.00 26.99 -9.94
C VAL A 168 -6.97 26.06 -9.22
N ARG A 169 -8.27 26.33 -9.37
CA ARG A 169 -9.33 25.41 -8.93
C ARG A 169 -9.98 24.72 -10.11
N THR A 170 -10.07 25.45 -11.22
CA THR A 170 -10.71 24.99 -12.45
C THR A 170 -9.81 25.14 -13.69
N ILE A 171 -10.15 24.45 -14.77
CA ILE A 171 -9.57 24.70 -16.11
C ILE A 171 -9.69 26.17 -16.52
N LYS A 172 -10.79 26.85 -16.16
CA LYS A 172 -10.98 28.28 -16.48
C LYS A 172 -9.96 29.16 -15.75
N ASP A 173 -9.64 28.84 -14.50
CA ASP A 173 -8.62 29.57 -13.73
C ASP A 173 -7.24 29.39 -14.36
N TYR A 174 -6.90 28.15 -14.73
CA TYR A 174 -5.68 27.82 -15.46
C TYR A 174 -5.56 28.63 -16.77
N GLN A 175 -6.60 28.58 -17.61
CA GLN A 175 -6.63 29.29 -18.89
C GLN A 175 -6.48 30.81 -18.70
N LYS A 176 -7.20 31.38 -17.72
CA LYS A 176 -7.13 32.81 -17.40
C LYS A 176 -5.71 33.20 -17.00
N ALA A 177 -5.08 32.45 -16.10
CA ALA A 177 -3.73 32.72 -15.61
C ALA A 177 -2.67 32.62 -16.73
N VAL A 178 -2.68 31.52 -17.49
CA VAL A 178 -1.73 31.33 -18.60
C VAL A 178 -1.86 32.44 -19.65
N LYS A 179 -3.09 32.81 -20.01
CA LYS A 179 -3.37 33.88 -20.99
C LYS A 179 -2.87 35.25 -20.50
N GLU A 180 -3.07 35.56 -19.22
CA GLU A 180 -2.61 36.81 -18.61
C GLU A 180 -1.08 36.90 -18.57
N PHE A 181 -0.41 35.84 -18.12
CA PHE A 181 1.05 35.81 -18.04
C PHE A 181 1.71 35.79 -19.42
N SER A 182 1.11 35.11 -20.39
CA SER A 182 1.60 35.11 -21.78
C SER A 182 1.53 36.51 -22.40
N ARG A 183 0.42 37.24 -22.19
CA ARG A 183 0.26 38.63 -22.69
C ARG A 183 1.27 39.59 -22.10
N SER A 184 1.60 39.41 -20.82
CA SER A 184 2.60 40.24 -20.13
C SER A 184 4.04 39.76 -20.30
N LYS A 185 4.27 38.74 -21.15
CA LYS A 185 5.59 38.14 -21.40
C LYS A 185 6.29 37.67 -20.10
N ALA A 186 5.51 37.31 -19.09
CA ALA A 186 6.05 36.74 -17.86
C ALA A 186 6.58 35.34 -18.13
N LYS A 187 7.64 34.94 -17.41
CA LYS A 187 8.09 33.55 -17.42
C LYS A 187 7.09 32.73 -16.60
N ILE A 188 6.52 31.69 -17.20
CA ILE A 188 5.49 30.85 -16.57
C ILE A 188 6.13 29.61 -15.94
N SER A 189 5.78 29.33 -14.70
CA SER A 189 6.08 28.09 -13.98
C SER A 189 4.86 27.63 -13.17
N PHE A 190 4.95 26.47 -12.50
CA PHE A 190 3.82 25.88 -11.79
C PHE A 190 4.19 25.43 -10.39
N ARG A 191 3.22 25.46 -9.48
CA ARG A 191 3.26 24.70 -8.24
C ARG A 191 2.48 23.40 -8.44
N THR A 192 3.20 22.29 -8.53
CA THR A 192 2.59 20.96 -8.64
C THR A 192 2.58 20.20 -7.33
N LYS A 193 1.64 19.25 -7.21
CA LYS A 193 1.57 18.27 -6.14
C LYS A 193 1.39 16.88 -6.74
N GLU A 194 2.13 15.91 -6.22
CA GLU A 194 1.87 14.51 -6.54
C GLU A 194 0.63 14.03 -5.80
N LEU A 195 -0.31 13.41 -6.52
CA LEU A 195 -1.54 12.84 -5.95
C LEU A 195 -1.27 11.46 -5.32
N ILE A 196 -0.35 11.38 -4.36
CA ILE A 196 0.12 10.11 -3.82
C ILE A 196 -1.01 9.31 -3.15
N GLY A 197 -1.90 9.97 -2.39
CA GLY A 197 -3.04 9.31 -1.76
C GLY A 197 -3.99 8.66 -2.76
N VAL A 198 -4.19 9.28 -3.93
CA VAL A 198 -5.01 8.73 -5.01
C VAL A 198 -4.32 7.51 -5.63
N LYS A 199 -3.00 7.56 -5.83
CA LYS A 199 -2.23 6.41 -6.34
C LYS A 199 -2.30 5.21 -5.39
N ILE A 200 -2.16 5.45 -4.07
CA ILE A 200 -2.28 4.41 -3.05
C ILE A 200 -3.69 3.81 -3.06
N ALA A 201 -4.73 4.64 -3.10
CA ALA A 201 -6.12 4.17 -3.17
C ALA A 201 -6.37 3.34 -4.44
N ALA A 202 -5.82 3.75 -5.59
CA ALA A 202 -5.92 3.01 -6.83
C ALA A 202 -5.20 1.66 -6.76
N ILE A 203 -4.00 1.59 -6.18
CA ILE A 203 -3.27 0.32 -5.97
C ILE A 203 -4.09 -0.64 -5.10
N ASN A 204 -4.64 -0.15 -3.97
CA ASN A 204 -5.47 -0.96 -3.07
C ASN A 204 -6.75 -1.45 -3.74
N ALA A 205 -7.39 -0.60 -4.56
CA ALA A 205 -8.56 -0.97 -5.33
C ALA A 205 -8.23 -2.04 -6.39
N LEU A 206 -7.13 -1.87 -7.12
CA LEU A 206 -6.66 -2.84 -8.11
C LEU A 206 -6.38 -4.21 -7.48
N ALA A 207 -5.74 -4.25 -6.31
CA ALA A 207 -5.49 -5.49 -5.58
C ALA A 207 -6.79 -6.17 -5.13
N SER A 208 -7.80 -5.38 -4.73
CA SER A 208 -9.12 -5.90 -4.32
C SER A 208 -9.91 -6.52 -5.48
N LEU A 209 -9.64 -6.14 -6.73
CA LEU A 209 -10.31 -6.70 -7.91
C LEU A 209 -9.88 -8.13 -8.24
N ALA A 210 -8.85 -8.67 -7.58
CA ALA A 210 -8.40 -10.06 -7.71
C ALA A 210 -8.08 -10.51 -9.16
N ASN A 211 -7.69 -9.58 -10.03
CA ASN A 211 -7.43 -9.87 -11.43
C ASN A 211 -5.95 -10.25 -11.66
N ALA A 212 -5.71 -11.38 -12.33
CA ALA A 212 -4.38 -11.83 -12.74
C ALA A 212 -3.54 -10.76 -13.46
N GLY A 213 -4.14 -9.89 -14.29
CA GLY A 213 -3.42 -8.83 -15.01
C GLY A 213 -2.88 -7.70 -14.12
N VAL A 214 -3.21 -7.70 -12.82
CA VAL A 214 -2.71 -6.72 -11.85
C VAL A 214 -1.38 -7.17 -11.23
N VAL A 215 -1.03 -8.47 -11.30
CA VAL A 215 0.17 -9.04 -10.68
C VAL A 215 1.45 -8.33 -11.14
N GLU A 216 1.69 -8.18 -12.46
CA GLU A 216 2.89 -7.49 -12.94
C GLU A 216 2.90 -6.01 -12.60
N THR A 217 1.72 -5.41 -12.44
CA THR A 217 1.62 -4.01 -12.03
C THR A 217 2.02 -3.84 -10.56
N MET A 218 1.62 -4.76 -9.68
CA MET A 218 2.07 -4.76 -8.29
C MET A 218 3.58 -4.99 -8.18
N ILE A 219 4.13 -5.93 -8.97
CA ILE A 219 5.58 -6.17 -9.01
C ILE A 219 6.31 -4.90 -9.44
N ARG A 220 5.89 -4.24 -10.53
CA ARG A 220 6.50 -2.98 -10.99
C ARG A 220 6.45 -1.88 -9.94
N PHE A 221 5.36 -1.76 -9.18
CA PHE A 221 5.27 -0.77 -8.10
C PHE A 221 6.17 -1.12 -6.91
N LEU A 222 6.26 -2.40 -6.53
CA LEU A 222 7.16 -2.89 -5.49
C LEU A 222 8.64 -2.66 -5.84
N GLU A 223 9.01 -2.83 -7.11
CA GLU A 223 10.37 -2.59 -7.62
C GLU A 223 10.66 -1.11 -7.92
N SER A 224 9.66 -0.24 -7.82
CA SER A 224 9.82 1.18 -8.16
C SER A 224 10.67 1.92 -7.12
N THR A 225 11.30 3.02 -7.55
CA THR A 225 12.00 3.94 -6.65
C THR A 225 11.03 4.79 -5.80
N ASN A 226 9.72 4.74 -6.07
CA ASN A 226 8.74 5.51 -5.32
C ASN A 226 8.34 4.75 -4.05
N LEU A 227 9.06 5.03 -2.96
CA LEU A 227 8.91 4.34 -1.68
C LEU A 227 7.47 4.31 -1.16
N SER A 228 6.69 5.37 -1.42
CA SER A 228 5.29 5.48 -0.97
C SER A 228 4.33 4.51 -1.66
N LEU A 229 4.70 3.94 -2.81
CA LEU A 229 3.86 3.00 -3.56
C LEU A 229 4.24 1.53 -3.34
N ARG A 230 5.44 1.27 -2.80
CA ARG A 230 5.99 -0.08 -2.66
C ARG A 230 5.23 -0.90 -1.62
N GLU A 231 4.91 -0.32 -0.48
CA GLU A 231 4.17 -1.01 0.59
C GLU A 231 2.74 -1.38 0.19
N PRO A 232 1.91 -0.45 -0.36
CA PRO A 232 0.61 -0.82 -0.91
C PRO A 232 0.69 -1.91 -1.97
N ALA A 233 1.73 -1.90 -2.81
CA ALA A 233 1.94 -2.92 -3.82
C ALA A 233 2.32 -4.29 -3.23
N ALA A 234 3.17 -4.32 -2.19
CA ALA A 234 3.51 -5.55 -1.47
C ALA A 234 2.27 -6.18 -0.81
N LYS A 235 1.47 -5.36 -0.10
CA LYS A 235 0.19 -5.80 0.50
C LYS A 235 -0.81 -6.26 -0.56
N GLY A 236 -0.83 -5.57 -1.71
CA GLY A 236 -1.65 -5.95 -2.84
C GLY A 236 -1.24 -7.31 -3.42
N LEU A 237 0.06 -7.56 -3.56
CA LEU A 237 0.60 -8.83 -4.03
C LEU A 237 0.35 -9.96 -3.02
N GLU A 238 0.53 -9.70 -1.72
CA GLU A 238 0.17 -10.63 -0.63
C GLU A 238 -1.30 -11.06 -0.74
N ARG A 239 -2.22 -10.11 -0.90
CA ARG A 239 -3.64 -10.42 -1.08
C ARG A 239 -3.91 -11.27 -2.32
N LEU A 240 -3.25 -10.96 -3.45
CA LEU A 240 -3.40 -11.73 -4.68
C LEU A 240 -2.88 -13.17 -4.53
N VAL A 241 -1.75 -13.36 -3.83
CA VAL A 241 -1.22 -14.68 -3.52
C VAL A 241 -2.18 -15.47 -2.65
N ALA A 242 -2.68 -14.90 -1.55
CA ALA A 242 -3.66 -15.55 -0.68
C ALA A 242 -4.93 -15.99 -1.45
N LEU A 243 -5.45 -15.12 -2.34
CA LEU A 243 -6.61 -15.43 -3.18
C LEU A 243 -6.37 -16.56 -4.19
N SER A 244 -5.13 -16.74 -4.64
CA SER A 244 -4.79 -17.82 -5.57
C SER A 244 -4.77 -19.20 -4.91
N GLN A 245 -4.46 -19.28 -3.61
CA GLN A 245 -4.46 -20.54 -2.86
C GLN A 245 -5.86 -21.14 -2.71
N LEU A 246 -6.91 -20.34 -2.92
CA LEU A 246 -8.29 -20.83 -2.95
C LEU A 246 -8.58 -21.71 -4.19
N ASN A 247 -7.71 -21.70 -5.21
CA ASN A 247 -7.90 -22.52 -6.41
C ASN A 247 -7.93 -24.01 -6.09
N ASP A 248 -7.03 -24.49 -5.22
CA ASP A 248 -6.96 -25.91 -4.86
C ASP A 248 -8.25 -26.37 -4.20
N LEU A 249 -8.79 -25.52 -3.32
CA LEU A 249 -10.08 -25.72 -2.71
C LEU A 249 -11.20 -25.82 -3.76
N PHE A 250 -11.22 -24.93 -4.75
CA PHE A 250 -12.20 -24.98 -5.83
C PHE A 250 -12.05 -26.21 -6.72
N GLN A 251 -10.83 -26.67 -6.99
CA GLN A 251 -10.59 -27.89 -7.76
C GLN A 251 -11.13 -29.14 -7.05
N GLN A 252 -10.93 -29.24 -5.73
CA GLN A 252 -11.47 -30.35 -4.94
C GLN A 252 -13.01 -30.43 -5.03
N PHE A 253 -13.70 -29.29 -5.00
CA PHE A 253 -15.17 -29.28 -5.14
C PHE A 253 -15.65 -29.61 -6.54
N GLN A 254 -14.94 -29.15 -7.56
CA GLN A 254 -15.28 -29.51 -8.94
C GLN A 254 -15.17 -31.04 -9.15
N GLN A 255 -14.15 -31.67 -8.60
CA GLN A 255 -13.96 -33.12 -8.67
C GLN A 255 -15.02 -33.90 -7.89
N ALA A 256 -15.50 -33.35 -6.77
CA ALA A 256 -16.58 -33.95 -5.98
C ALA A 256 -17.96 -33.84 -6.65
N ASN A 257 -18.06 -33.16 -7.81
CA ASN A 257 -19.32 -32.87 -8.51
C ASN A 257 -20.33 -32.13 -7.60
N THR A 258 -19.81 -31.31 -6.69
CA THR A 258 -20.59 -30.52 -5.73
C THR A 258 -20.66 -29.08 -6.21
N ASP A 259 -21.87 -28.56 -6.43
CA ASP A 259 -22.08 -27.13 -6.74
C ASP A 259 -21.93 -26.21 -5.51
N GLN A 260 -21.70 -26.81 -4.34
CA GLN A 260 -21.72 -26.20 -3.02
C GLN A 260 -20.37 -26.39 -2.32
N LEU A 261 -19.91 -25.33 -1.63
CA LEU A 261 -18.77 -25.39 -0.73
C LEU A 261 -19.26 -26.00 0.60
N PRO A 262 -18.94 -27.25 0.96
CA PRO A 262 -19.22 -27.81 2.26
C PRO A 262 -18.22 -27.21 3.25
N ILE A 263 -18.64 -26.13 3.90
CA ILE A 263 -17.85 -25.38 4.88
C ILE A 263 -17.34 -26.31 5.99
N ASP A 264 -18.10 -27.36 6.31
CA ASP A 264 -17.76 -28.40 7.29
C ASP A 264 -16.58 -29.29 6.87
N ARG A 265 -16.16 -29.25 5.60
CA ARG A 265 -15.00 -29.99 5.06
C ARG A 265 -13.79 -29.10 4.84
N LEU A 266 -13.91 -27.80 5.06
CA LEU A 266 -12.76 -26.90 5.04
C LEU A 266 -11.94 -27.17 6.29
N ASP A 267 -10.63 -27.32 6.13
CA ASP A 267 -9.75 -27.20 7.28
C ASP A 267 -9.80 -25.76 7.84
N LEU A 268 -9.36 -25.61 9.09
CA LEU A 268 -9.32 -24.33 9.80
C LEU A 268 -8.57 -23.25 9.02
N ASP A 269 -7.58 -23.66 8.25
CA ASP A 269 -6.66 -22.82 7.51
C ASP A 269 -7.33 -22.22 6.26
N ALA A 270 -8.10 -23.03 5.54
CA ALA A 270 -8.94 -22.62 4.42
C ALA A 270 -10.14 -21.76 4.86
N LEU A 271 -10.74 -22.07 6.01
CA LEU A 271 -11.79 -21.25 6.64
C LEU A 271 -11.27 -19.85 6.98
N GLN A 272 -10.13 -19.78 7.68
CA GLN A 272 -9.53 -18.51 8.06
C GLN A 272 -9.13 -17.69 6.82
N ARG A 273 -8.55 -18.31 5.79
CA ARG A 273 -8.24 -17.62 4.53
C ARG A 273 -9.49 -17.03 3.88
N ALA A 274 -10.58 -17.80 3.80
CA ALA A 274 -11.84 -17.33 3.22
C ALA A 274 -12.51 -16.22 4.06
N GLU A 275 -12.46 -16.31 5.39
CA GLU A 275 -12.97 -15.29 6.31
C GLU A 275 -12.14 -13.98 6.26
N ILE A 276 -10.81 -14.06 6.33
CA ILE A 276 -9.87 -12.92 6.23
C ILE A 276 -10.08 -12.15 4.91
N LEU A 277 -10.43 -12.85 3.84
CA LEU A 277 -10.68 -12.27 2.53
C LEU A 277 -12.10 -11.70 2.36
N GLY A 278 -12.95 -11.82 3.39
CA GLY A 278 -14.34 -11.32 3.39
C GLY A 278 -15.28 -12.17 2.52
N LEU A 279 -14.90 -13.41 2.22
CA LEU A 279 -15.66 -14.33 1.37
C LEU A 279 -16.71 -15.11 2.15
N LEU A 280 -16.56 -15.18 3.48
CA LEU A 280 -17.52 -15.79 4.39
C LEU A 280 -18.02 -14.71 5.36
N THR A 281 -19.23 -14.19 5.11
CA THR A 281 -19.99 -13.62 6.25
C THR A 281 -20.56 -14.80 7.02
N VAL A 282 -20.65 -14.74 8.35
CA VAL A 282 -20.97 -15.85 9.29
C VAL A 282 -22.24 -16.70 8.94
N ASP A 283 -23.01 -16.31 7.92
CA ASP A 283 -24.15 -17.05 7.37
C ASP A 283 -23.74 -18.06 6.27
N LEU A 284 -23.76 -19.35 6.62
CA LEU A 284 -23.42 -20.49 5.76
C LEU A 284 -24.31 -20.59 4.51
N GLN A 285 -25.63 -20.38 4.63
CA GLN A 285 -26.56 -20.48 3.50
C GLN A 285 -26.36 -19.34 2.51
N LYS A 286 -26.05 -18.14 3.01
CA LYS A 286 -25.76 -16.97 2.18
C LYS A 286 -24.45 -17.13 1.39
N ASN A 287 -23.42 -17.73 1.97
CA ASN A 287 -22.14 -17.95 1.30
C ASN A 287 -22.27 -18.99 0.18
N GLN A 288 -23.03 -20.07 0.42
CA GLN A 288 -23.33 -21.09 -0.59
C GLN A 288 -24.11 -20.48 -1.78
N ALA A 289 -25.15 -19.68 -1.50
CA ALA A 289 -25.90 -18.96 -2.53
C ALA A 289 -25.04 -17.95 -3.32
N MET A 290 -24.04 -17.33 -2.67
CA MET A 290 -23.09 -16.41 -3.33
C MET A 290 -22.15 -17.13 -4.30
N LEU A 291 -21.76 -18.37 -3.98
CA LEU A 291 -20.91 -19.22 -4.83
C LEU A 291 -21.68 -19.88 -5.98
N GLU A 292 -22.96 -20.20 -5.78
CA GLU A 292 -23.88 -20.72 -6.80
C GLU A 292 -24.34 -19.63 -7.79
N ASN A 293 -24.32 -18.35 -7.39
CA ASN A 293 -24.63 -17.21 -8.25
C ASN A 293 -23.59 -17.07 -9.40
N PRO A 294 -23.96 -16.53 -10.58
CA PRO A 294 -23.00 -16.16 -11.64
C PRO A 294 -21.74 -15.43 -11.14
N THR A 295 -21.87 -14.65 -10.07
CA THR A 295 -20.76 -13.96 -9.38
C THR A 295 -19.72 -14.93 -8.79
N GLY A 296 -20.15 -16.03 -8.16
CA GLY A 296 -19.27 -17.06 -7.61
C GLY A 296 -18.55 -17.89 -8.68
N THR A 297 -19.22 -18.17 -9.80
CA THR A 297 -18.57 -18.80 -10.96
C THR A 297 -17.45 -17.93 -11.53
N ASN A 298 -17.68 -16.61 -11.65
CA ASN A 298 -16.64 -15.68 -12.07
C ASN A 298 -15.46 -15.65 -11.07
N PHE A 299 -15.74 -15.70 -9.77
CA PHE A 299 -14.71 -15.75 -8.73
C PHE A 299 -13.82 -17.01 -8.85
N ARG A 300 -14.42 -18.19 -9.08
CA ARG A 300 -13.66 -19.43 -9.32
C ARG A 300 -12.73 -19.29 -10.51
N HIS A 301 -13.22 -18.76 -11.63
CA HIS A 301 -12.38 -18.51 -12.81
C HIS A 301 -11.27 -17.49 -12.55
N GLN A 302 -11.55 -16.42 -11.80
CA GLN A 302 -10.55 -15.43 -11.41
C GLN A 302 -9.47 -16.03 -10.52
N SER A 303 -9.84 -16.82 -9.51
CA SER A 303 -8.90 -17.51 -8.63
C SER A 303 -8.03 -18.51 -9.40
N ALA A 304 -8.59 -19.30 -10.31
CA ALA A 304 -7.84 -20.22 -11.16
C ALA A 304 -6.86 -19.50 -12.10
N ASN A 305 -7.30 -18.41 -12.74
CA ASN A 305 -6.42 -17.58 -13.57
C ASN A 305 -5.31 -16.93 -12.75
N LEU A 306 -5.62 -16.50 -11.52
CA LEU A 306 -4.65 -15.91 -10.61
C LEU A 306 -3.62 -16.94 -10.16
N TYR A 307 -4.05 -18.16 -9.83
CA TYR A 307 -3.17 -19.29 -9.54
C TYR A 307 -2.21 -19.54 -10.69
N GLN A 308 -2.71 -19.74 -11.92
CA GLN A 308 -1.85 -19.91 -13.10
C GLN A 308 -0.87 -18.74 -13.28
N LYS A 309 -1.33 -17.52 -13.04
CA LYS A 309 -0.50 -16.33 -13.16
C LYS A 309 0.60 -16.28 -12.10
N ILE A 310 0.27 -16.59 -10.86
CA ILE A 310 1.20 -16.59 -9.73
C ILE A 310 2.23 -17.71 -9.88
N SER A 311 1.80 -18.93 -10.25
CA SER A 311 2.70 -20.06 -10.51
C SER A 311 3.66 -19.82 -11.68
N SER A 312 3.27 -19.03 -12.68
CA SER A 312 4.13 -18.69 -13.83
C SER A 312 5.02 -17.47 -13.60
N THR A 313 4.85 -16.75 -12.48
CA THR A 313 5.59 -15.53 -12.16
C THR A 313 6.62 -15.85 -11.06
N PRO A 314 7.85 -15.32 -11.10
CA PRO A 314 8.88 -15.60 -10.09
C PRO A 314 8.63 -14.84 -8.76
N ILE A 315 7.42 -14.94 -8.21
CA ILE A 315 7.01 -14.26 -6.96
C ILE A 315 7.81 -14.79 -5.77
N THR A 316 8.14 -16.08 -5.74
CA THR A 316 9.00 -16.67 -4.70
C THR A 316 10.35 -15.99 -4.63
N GLU A 317 11.05 -15.84 -5.76
CA GLU A 317 12.36 -15.17 -5.80
C GLU A 317 12.25 -13.68 -5.48
N LEU A 318 11.17 -13.02 -5.90
CA LEU A 318 10.89 -11.63 -5.57
C LEU A 318 10.70 -11.45 -4.04
N ALA A 319 9.86 -12.28 -3.43
CA ALA A 319 9.60 -12.23 -1.99
C ALA A 319 10.87 -12.57 -1.19
N LYS A 320 11.58 -13.64 -1.58
CA LYS A 320 12.89 -14.04 -1.02
C LYS A 320 13.94 -12.92 -1.08
N LYS A 321 13.95 -12.12 -2.15
CA LYS A 321 14.81 -10.93 -2.25
C LYS A 321 14.41 -9.87 -1.23
N TYR A 322 13.12 -9.60 -1.06
CA TYR A 322 12.63 -8.48 -0.24
C TYR A 322 12.42 -8.79 1.25
N ILE A 323 12.55 -10.04 1.70
CA ILE A 323 12.63 -10.34 3.15
C ILE A 323 13.95 -9.92 3.79
N LYS A 324 14.98 -9.59 3.00
CA LYS A 324 16.32 -9.26 3.47
C LYS A 324 16.40 -7.79 3.90
N ARG A 325 16.79 -7.54 5.14
CA ARG A 325 16.84 -6.20 5.77
C ARG A 325 17.77 -5.23 5.05
N GLU A 326 18.87 -5.73 4.47
CA GLU A 326 19.82 -4.95 3.69
C GLU A 326 19.31 -4.53 2.31
N ILE A 327 18.26 -5.20 1.81
CA ILE A 327 17.62 -4.88 0.52
C ILE A 327 16.37 -4.02 0.74
N GLU A 328 15.55 -4.37 1.73
CA GLU A 328 14.30 -3.69 2.02
C GLU A 328 14.31 -3.07 3.42
N PRO A 329 14.40 -1.74 3.56
CA PRO A 329 14.35 -1.10 4.87
C PRO A 329 12.94 -1.09 5.49
N ASN A 330 11.87 -1.11 4.69
CA ASN A 330 10.50 -1.08 5.22
C ASN A 330 10.07 -2.46 5.75
N GLN A 331 9.95 -2.57 7.07
CA GLN A 331 9.52 -3.78 7.76
C GLN A 331 8.17 -4.32 7.29
N GLU A 332 7.23 -3.46 6.87
CA GLU A 332 5.90 -3.89 6.44
C GLU A 332 5.96 -4.61 5.09
N ILE A 333 6.86 -4.18 4.20
CA ILE A 333 7.14 -4.89 2.94
C ILE A 333 7.76 -6.26 3.24
N ARG A 334 8.72 -6.33 4.17
CA ARG A 334 9.32 -7.60 4.60
C ARG A 334 8.27 -8.55 5.16
N ARG A 335 7.36 -8.06 6.02
CA ARG A 335 6.23 -8.83 6.58
C ARG A 335 5.31 -9.36 5.49
N SER A 336 4.93 -8.53 4.52
CA SER A 336 4.11 -8.97 3.38
C SER A 336 4.83 -10.03 2.54
N CYS A 337 6.14 -9.89 2.32
CA CYS A 337 6.92 -10.89 1.59
C CYS A 337 7.01 -12.23 2.36
N LEU A 338 7.14 -12.19 3.69
CA LEU A 338 7.09 -13.39 4.52
C LEU A 338 5.71 -14.07 4.48
N SER A 339 4.61 -13.29 4.50
CA SER A 339 3.26 -13.85 4.30
C SER A 339 3.12 -14.49 2.91
N ILE A 340 3.61 -13.84 1.84
CA ILE A 340 3.63 -14.40 0.48
C ILE A 340 4.35 -15.75 0.46
N LEU A 341 5.54 -15.85 1.07
CA LEU A 341 6.29 -17.09 1.14
C LEU A 341 5.55 -18.15 1.98
N GLY A 342 4.80 -17.74 2.99
CA GLY A 342 3.99 -18.62 3.84
C GLY A 342 2.79 -19.20 3.13
N ASP A 343 2.16 -18.43 2.23
CA ASP A 343 1.06 -18.89 1.38
C ASP A 343 1.55 -19.77 0.22
N LEU A 344 2.76 -19.51 -0.30
CA LEU A 344 3.35 -20.29 -1.40
C LEU A 344 4.07 -21.56 -0.92
N GLN A 345 4.50 -21.60 0.34
CA GLN A 345 5.20 -22.69 1.01
C GLN A 345 6.39 -23.31 0.22
N PRO A 346 7.29 -22.52 -0.41
CA PRO A 346 8.39 -23.09 -1.16
C PRO A 346 9.48 -23.62 -0.21
N GLU A 347 9.80 -24.92 -0.27
CA GLU A 347 10.85 -25.50 0.58
C GLU A 347 12.23 -24.84 0.37
N SER A 348 12.48 -24.30 -0.82
CA SER A 348 13.76 -23.69 -1.20
C SER A 348 14.11 -22.39 -0.46
N VAL A 349 13.22 -21.82 0.35
CA VAL A 349 13.46 -20.56 1.07
C VAL A 349 13.71 -20.75 2.57
N VAL A 350 13.72 -22.00 3.06
CA VAL A 350 13.90 -22.31 4.50
C VAL A 350 15.15 -21.64 5.07
N ASP A 351 16.29 -21.75 4.39
CA ASP A 351 17.55 -21.13 4.85
C ASP A 351 17.48 -19.59 4.90
N ASP A 352 16.82 -18.96 3.91
CA ASP A 352 16.62 -17.51 3.90
C ASP A 352 15.71 -17.07 5.07
N LEU A 353 14.69 -17.85 5.42
CA LEU A 353 13.80 -17.57 6.56
C LEU A 353 14.49 -17.76 7.90
N ILE A 354 15.34 -18.78 8.04
CA ILE A 354 16.17 -18.99 9.22
C ILE A 354 17.11 -17.80 9.43
N ALA A 355 17.73 -17.30 8.36
CA ALA A 355 18.57 -16.10 8.43
C ALA A 355 17.79 -14.86 8.92
N VAL A 356 16.52 -14.69 8.52
CA VAL A 356 15.66 -13.60 9.02
C VAL A 356 15.29 -13.81 10.49
N LEU A 357 14.99 -15.04 10.90
CA LEU A 357 14.64 -15.39 12.28
C LEU A 357 15.82 -15.14 13.24
N GLU A 358 17.04 -15.42 12.80
CA GLU A 358 18.29 -15.29 13.56
C GLU A 358 18.94 -13.90 13.50
N ASP A 359 18.49 -12.99 12.61
CA ASP A 359 19.07 -11.64 12.53
C ASP A 359 18.75 -10.84 13.80
N SER A 360 19.77 -10.67 14.64
CA SER A 360 19.69 -9.85 15.87
C SER A 360 19.32 -8.38 15.63
N GLN A 361 19.53 -7.86 14.42
CA GLN A 361 19.19 -6.49 14.02
C GLN A 361 17.78 -6.39 13.41
N GLU A 362 17.11 -7.52 13.21
CA GLU A 362 15.75 -7.55 12.72
C GLU A 362 14.74 -7.30 13.85
N THR A 363 13.65 -6.65 13.50
CA THR A 363 12.53 -6.36 14.39
C THR A 363 11.87 -7.65 14.86
N SER A 364 11.51 -7.72 16.15
CA SER A 364 10.90 -8.91 16.74
C SER A 364 9.63 -9.35 16.00
N GLY A 365 8.86 -8.41 15.46
CA GLY A 365 7.67 -8.71 14.67
C GLY A 365 7.97 -9.42 13.35
N VAL A 366 9.04 -9.04 12.64
CA VAL A 366 9.48 -9.70 11.39
C VAL A 366 10.08 -11.07 11.70
N ARG A 367 10.91 -11.19 12.74
CA ARG A 367 11.46 -12.47 13.21
C ARG A 367 10.37 -13.47 13.57
N PHE A 368 9.35 -13.03 14.32
CA PHE A 368 8.20 -13.87 14.67
C PHE A 368 7.42 -14.30 13.43
N LYS A 369 7.19 -13.38 12.48
CA LYS A 369 6.54 -13.71 11.22
C LYS A 369 7.36 -14.73 10.40
N ALA A 370 8.69 -14.66 10.40
CA ALA A 370 9.53 -15.67 9.76
C ALA A 370 9.37 -17.06 10.40
N GLY A 371 9.28 -17.14 11.73
CA GLY A 371 8.94 -18.39 12.43
C GLY A 371 7.57 -18.95 12.02
N LEU A 372 6.54 -18.09 11.94
CA LEU A 372 5.22 -18.51 11.43
C LEU A 372 5.29 -19.01 9.99
N THR A 373 6.03 -18.32 9.12
CA THR A 373 6.24 -18.74 7.73
C THR A 373 6.94 -20.11 7.66
N LEU A 374 7.94 -20.36 8.51
CA LEU A 374 8.60 -21.67 8.63
C LEU A 374 7.62 -22.75 9.09
N SER A 375 6.71 -22.44 10.03
CA SER A 375 5.64 -23.35 10.43
C SER A 375 4.69 -23.71 9.29
N GLN A 376 4.36 -22.75 8.44
CA GLN A 376 3.51 -22.97 7.27
C GLN A 376 4.18 -23.86 6.22
N ILE A 377 5.50 -23.74 6.04
CA ILE A 377 6.27 -24.65 5.16
C ILE A 377 6.29 -26.08 5.72
N GLY A 378 6.33 -26.25 7.04
CA GLY A 378 6.16 -27.56 7.68
C GLY A 378 7.48 -28.34 7.85
N LEU A 379 7.45 -29.64 7.52
CA LEU A 379 8.52 -30.61 7.84
C LEU A 379 9.94 -30.18 7.41
N PRO A 380 10.16 -29.56 6.22
CA PRO A 380 11.49 -29.10 5.82
C PRO A 380 12.14 -28.11 6.79
N ALA A 381 11.35 -27.38 7.58
CA ALA A 381 11.85 -26.40 8.54
C ALA A 381 12.27 -27.02 9.90
N VAL A 382 11.95 -28.28 10.19
CA VAL A 382 12.15 -28.88 11.53
C VAL A 382 13.63 -28.93 11.93
N GLU A 383 14.50 -29.51 11.12
CA GLU A 383 15.95 -29.60 11.44
C GLU A 383 16.63 -28.22 11.54
N PRO A 384 16.41 -27.28 10.60
CA PRO A 384 16.94 -25.93 10.72
C PRO A 384 16.46 -25.22 11.99
N LEU A 385 15.18 -25.33 12.33
CA LEU A 385 14.64 -24.77 13.58
C LEU A 385 15.31 -25.39 14.82
N ILE A 386 15.49 -26.72 14.86
CA ILE A 386 16.19 -27.39 15.96
C ILE A 386 17.61 -26.81 16.14
N THR A 387 18.31 -26.59 15.04
CA THR A 387 19.66 -25.98 15.04
C THR A 387 19.62 -24.55 15.58
N SER A 388 18.67 -23.72 15.12
CA SER A 388 18.48 -22.34 15.58
C SER A 388 18.18 -22.24 17.07
N PHE A 389 17.43 -23.19 17.65
CA PHE A 389 17.16 -23.21 19.09
C PHE A 389 18.46 -23.30 19.91
N GLY A 390 19.40 -24.15 19.50
CA GLY A 390 20.62 -24.45 20.24
C GLY A 390 21.59 -23.27 20.33
N GLY A 391 21.65 -22.42 19.30
CA GLY A 391 22.51 -21.23 19.25
C GLY A 391 21.82 -19.91 19.62
N GLY A 392 20.50 -19.94 19.85
CA GLY A 392 19.67 -18.74 19.92
C GLY A 392 19.57 -18.05 21.29
N ASP A 393 19.28 -16.75 21.27
CA ASP A 393 18.80 -16.01 22.45
C ASP A 393 17.37 -16.44 22.84
N SER A 394 16.86 -15.93 23.97
CA SER A 394 15.50 -16.27 24.44
C SER A 394 14.40 -15.94 23.42
N GLY A 395 14.59 -14.91 22.58
CA GLY A 395 13.67 -14.58 21.51
C GLY A 395 13.68 -15.62 20.39
N ILE A 396 14.86 -16.02 19.93
CA ILE A 396 15.04 -17.09 18.92
C ILE A 396 14.42 -18.38 19.44
N LYS A 397 14.73 -18.76 20.68
CA LYS A 397 14.22 -19.96 21.31
C LYS A 397 12.70 -19.99 21.41
N ASN A 398 12.08 -18.89 21.83
CA ASN A 398 10.62 -18.82 21.95
C ASN A 398 9.93 -18.93 20.58
N ILE A 399 10.42 -18.21 19.56
CA ILE A 399 9.88 -18.30 18.20
C ILE A 399 10.05 -19.71 17.65
N THR A 400 11.22 -20.31 17.85
CA THR A 400 11.54 -21.65 17.38
C THR A 400 10.68 -22.72 18.04
N ALA A 401 10.52 -22.66 19.37
CA ALA A 401 9.66 -23.56 20.13
C ALA A 401 8.21 -23.48 19.64
N SER A 402 7.67 -22.26 19.52
CA SER A 402 6.32 -22.05 18.96
C SER A 402 6.21 -22.61 17.54
N SER A 403 7.23 -22.40 16.71
CA SER A 403 7.21 -22.85 15.32
C SER A 403 7.22 -24.39 15.21
N LEU A 404 8.04 -25.06 16.02
CA LEU A 404 8.08 -26.53 16.11
C LEU A 404 6.77 -27.11 16.67
N GLY A 405 6.15 -26.45 17.65
CA GLY A 405 4.83 -26.83 18.17
C GLY A 405 3.73 -26.74 17.11
N ASN A 406 3.79 -25.73 16.24
CA ASN A 406 2.85 -25.59 15.11
C ASN A 406 3.06 -26.66 14.03
N ILE A 407 4.32 -27.03 13.74
CA ILE A 407 4.64 -28.07 12.74
C ILE A 407 4.22 -29.46 13.27
N GLY A 408 4.53 -29.72 14.53
CA GLY A 408 4.25 -31.00 15.18
C GLY A 408 5.04 -32.17 14.58
N GLY A 409 4.52 -33.38 14.79
CA GLY A 409 5.18 -34.63 14.39
C GLY A 409 6.25 -35.09 15.38
N THR A 410 6.71 -36.33 15.18
CA THR A 410 7.58 -37.04 16.14
C THR A 410 8.91 -36.33 16.39
N GLN A 411 9.51 -35.76 15.36
CA GLN A 411 10.81 -35.12 15.45
C GLN A 411 10.74 -33.78 16.19
N ALA A 412 9.76 -32.93 15.86
CA ALA A 412 9.53 -31.68 16.57
C ALA A 412 9.20 -31.92 18.05
N ARG A 413 8.32 -32.90 18.33
CA ARG A 413 8.00 -33.33 19.70
C ARG A 413 9.25 -33.73 20.47
N GLN A 414 10.08 -34.61 19.89
CA GLN A 414 11.29 -35.10 20.56
C GLN A 414 12.26 -33.95 20.86
N ALA A 415 12.42 -33.00 19.94
CA ALA A 415 13.27 -31.84 20.14
C ALA A 415 12.73 -30.94 21.27
N LEU A 416 11.43 -30.61 21.25
CA LEU A 416 10.80 -29.78 22.28
C LEU A 416 10.94 -30.39 23.68
N ILE A 417 10.78 -31.71 23.81
CA ILE A 417 10.98 -32.43 25.09
C ILE A 417 12.42 -32.31 25.57
N THR A 418 13.40 -32.47 24.66
CA THR A 418 14.82 -32.30 25.00
C THR A 418 15.11 -30.86 25.44
N PHE A 419 14.62 -29.87 24.69
CA PHE A 419 14.78 -28.46 25.02
C PHE A 419 14.17 -28.11 26.39
N LEU A 420 12.99 -28.65 26.73
CA LEU A 420 12.36 -28.39 28.02
C LEU A 420 13.20 -28.89 29.21
N LYS A 421 13.89 -30.03 29.04
CA LYS A 421 14.76 -30.60 30.08
C LYS A 421 16.01 -29.75 30.32
N ASP A 422 16.59 -29.22 29.25
CA ASP A 422 17.87 -28.51 29.30
C ASP A 422 17.72 -26.99 29.48
N GLU A 423 16.52 -26.44 29.29
CA GLU A 423 16.26 -25.00 29.42
C GLU A 423 16.24 -24.58 30.90
N ASN A 424 16.76 -23.38 31.17
CA ASN A 424 16.77 -22.78 32.52
C ASN A 424 15.94 -21.49 32.58
N ASN A 425 15.71 -20.84 31.44
CA ASN A 425 14.89 -19.64 31.35
C ASN A 425 13.40 -20.00 31.53
N GLN A 426 12.77 -19.48 32.58
CA GLN A 426 11.38 -19.77 32.91
C GLN A 426 10.39 -19.32 31.82
N SER A 427 10.65 -18.19 31.15
CA SER A 427 9.79 -17.74 30.05
C SER A 427 9.87 -18.69 28.85
N THR A 428 11.05 -19.20 28.53
CA THR A 428 11.22 -20.18 27.43
C THR A 428 10.63 -21.54 27.81
N LYS A 429 10.70 -21.96 29.08
CA LYS A 429 10.00 -23.16 29.57
C LYS A 429 8.49 -23.10 29.34
N LEU A 430 7.86 -21.96 29.63
CA LEU A 430 6.43 -21.76 29.37
C LEU A 430 6.11 -21.94 27.88
N THR A 431 6.91 -21.36 26.98
CA THR A 431 6.71 -21.52 25.53
C THR A 431 6.94 -22.96 25.07
N LEU A 432 7.92 -23.67 25.64
CA LEU A 432 8.16 -25.08 25.32
C LEU A 432 7.01 -25.97 25.79
N VAL A 433 6.46 -25.71 26.99
CA VAL A 433 5.27 -26.41 27.49
C VAL A 433 4.05 -26.14 26.60
N ASP A 434 3.81 -24.89 26.23
CA ASP A 434 2.73 -24.51 25.31
C ASP A 434 2.87 -25.21 23.95
N ALA A 435 4.08 -25.25 23.40
CA ALA A 435 4.37 -25.93 22.13
C ALA A 435 4.15 -27.46 22.21
N ILE A 436 4.55 -28.10 23.32
CA ILE A 436 4.31 -29.53 23.55
C ILE A 436 2.81 -29.81 23.72
N ALA A 437 2.11 -28.95 24.46
CA ALA A 437 0.66 -29.04 24.65
C ALA A 437 -0.08 -28.92 23.32
N LYS A 438 0.33 -27.98 22.48
CA LYS A 438 -0.23 -27.78 21.14
C LYS A 438 -0.10 -29.01 20.23
N ILE A 439 0.94 -29.83 20.39
CA ILE A 439 1.06 -31.11 19.68
C ILE A 439 -0.01 -32.11 20.15
N GLY A 440 -0.35 -32.10 21.43
CA GLY A 440 -1.55 -32.76 21.98
C GLY A 440 -1.59 -34.31 21.95
N ASP A 441 -0.55 -34.98 21.44
CA ASP A 441 -0.53 -36.45 21.42
C ASP A 441 -0.30 -37.07 22.81
N ASP A 442 -0.60 -38.36 22.94
CA ASP A 442 -0.50 -39.09 24.22
C ASP A 442 0.92 -39.10 24.81
N VAL A 443 1.95 -38.92 23.98
CA VAL A 443 3.34 -38.82 24.47
C VAL A 443 3.55 -37.43 25.07
N SER A 444 3.14 -36.37 24.36
CA SER A 444 3.21 -34.99 24.84
C SER A 444 2.46 -34.83 26.17
N ILE A 445 1.21 -35.31 26.26
CA ILE A 445 0.40 -35.20 27.48
C ILE A 445 1.09 -35.89 28.67
N ARG A 446 1.58 -37.12 28.49
CA ARG A 446 2.29 -37.85 29.57
C ARG A 446 3.53 -37.11 30.05
N ILE A 447 4.28 -36.50 29.14
CA ILE A 447 5.46 -35.71 29.51
C ILE A 447 5.05 -34.48 30.33
N LEU A 448 3.97 -33.79 29.95
CA LEU A 448 3.48 -32.63 30.70
C LEU A 448 2.99 -33.02 32.11
N GLU A 449 2.29 -34.15 32.26
CA GLU A 449 1.89 -34.70 33.56
C GLU A 449 3.10 -35.08 34.45
N GLU A 450 4.13 -35.67 33.86
CA GLU A 450 5.39 -35.96 34.57
C GLU A 450 6.11 -34.70 35.01
N GLN A 451 6.15 -33.66 34.16
CA GLN A 451 6.73 -32.37 34.53
C GLN A 451 5.96 -31.72 35.67
N GLN A 452 4.62 -31.70 35.61
CA GLN A 452 3.76 -31.16 36.66
C GLN A 452 4.04 -31.79 38.04
N LYS A 453 4.19 -33.12 38.11
CA LYS A 453 4.48 -33.84 39.36
C LYS A 453 5.82 -33.46 40.01
N ASN A 454 6.74 -32.93 39.21
CA ASN A 454 8.09 -32.57 39.65
C ASN A 454 8.24 -31.07 39.95
N LEU A 455 7.18 -30.28 39.80
CA LEU A 455 7.20 -28.84 40.05
C LEU A 455 6.66 -28.50 41.45
N ASP A 456 7.17 -27.40 42.00
CA ASP A 456 6.59 -26.79 43.19
C ASP A 456 5.18 -26.25 42.86
N SER A 457 4.21 -26.53 43.73
CA SER A 457 2.79 -26.22 43.50
C SER A 457 2.53 -24.73 43.32
N ASP A 458 3.40 -23.89 43.88
CA ASP A 458 3.30 -22.44 43.85
C ASP A 458 4.07 -21.81 42.67
N SER A 459 4.68 -22.63 41.81
CA SER A 459 5.40 -22.13 40.63
C SER A 459 4.45 -21.72 39.50
N GLY A 460 4.74 -20.61 38.81
CA GLY A 460 3.93 -20.16 37.66
C GLY A 460 3.83 -21.20 36.53
N LEU A 461 4.85 -22.06 36.38
CA LEU A 461 4.84 -23.17 35.42
C LEU A 461 3.84 -24.27 35.84
N ALA A 462 3.73 -24.57 37.13
CA ALA A 462 2.72 -25.52 37.64
C ALA A 462 1.30 -24.98 37.45
N THR A 463 1.06 -23.69 37.70
CA THR A 463 -0.23 -23.04 37.42
C THR A 463 -0.61 -23.13 35.95
N PHE A 464 0.32 -22.79 35.05
CA PHE A 464 0.08 -22.85 33.61
C PHE A 464 -0.19 -24.27 33.10
N LEU A 465 0.57 -25.26 33.59
CA LEU A 465 0.34 -26.68 33.26
C LEU A 465 -1.02 -27.18 33.75
N ASN A 466 -1.49 -26.73 34.92
CA ASN A 466 -2.83 -27.07 35.41
C ASN A 466 -3.91 -26.56 34.44
N GLU A 467 -3.81 -25.31 33.99
CA GLU A 467 -4.77 -24.72 33.05
C GLU A 467 -4.82 -25.50 31.73
N ILE A 468 -3.66 -25.82 31.16
CA ILE A 468 -3.56 -26.61 29.92
C ILE A 468 -4.18 -28.01 30.08
N LEU A 469 -3.82 -28.74 31.15
CA LEU A 469 -4.28 -30.11 31.35
C LEU A 469 -5.79 -30.17 31.68
N ILE A 470 -6.35 -29.13 32.30
CA ILE A 470 -7.80 -29.01 32.50
C ILE A 470 -8.51 -28.82 31.16
N GLN A 471 -8.04 -27.88 30.32
CA GLN A 471 -8.65 -27.62 29.01
C GLN A 471 -8.62 -28.84 28.09
N GLU A 472 -7.52 -29.60 28.07
CA GLU A 472 -7.41 -30.84 27.31
C GLU A 472 -8.41 -31.90 27.76
N ASN A 473 -8.59 -32.06 29.08
CA ASN A 473 -9.56 -33.02 29.63
C ASN A 473 -11.02 -32.62 29.34
N GLU A 474 -11.35 -31.33 29.40
CA GLU A 474 -12.66 -30.81 29.01
C GLU A 474 -12.93 -31.06 27.51
N THR A 475 -11.94 -30.82 26.66
CA THR A 475 -12.04 -31.03 25.21
C THR A 475 -12.23 -32.51 24.86
N LYS A 476 -11.51 -33.41 25.53
CA LYS A 476 -11.70 -34.87 25.37
C LYS A 476 -13.08 -35.33 25.84
N GLY A 477 -13.61 -34.76 26.93
CA GLY A 477 -14.95 -35.04 27.42
C GLY A 477 -16.04 -34.68 26.41
N ILE A 478 -15.97 -33.48 25.83
CA ILE A 478 -16.91 -33.01 24.80
C ILE A 478 -16.86 -33.88 23.55
N LYS A 479 -15.65 -34.28 23.12
CA LYS A 479 -15.48 -35.12 21.92
C LYS A 479 -16.04 -36.54 22.13
N ALA A 480 -15.81 -37.13 23.29
CA ALA A 480 -16.38 -38.44 23.64
C ALA A 480 -17.91 -38.39 23.71
N GLU A 481 -18.49 -37.29 24.19
CA GLU A 481 -19.94 -37.09 24.24
C GLU A 481 -20.55 -36.90 22.84
N ALA A 482 -19.87 -36.16 21.95
CA ALA A 482 -20.26 -36.01 20.55
C ALA A 482 -20.19 -37.34 19.76
N ASP A 483 -19.10 -38.10 19.91
CA ASP A 483 -18.95 -39.42 19.27
C ASP A 483 -20.00 -40.42 19.77
N SER A 484 -20.39 -40.33 21.05
CA SER A 484 -21.46 -41.15 21.64
C SER A 484 -22.84 -40.78 21.08
N LEU A 485 -23.08 -39.48 20.83
CA LEU A 485 -24.33 -38.97 20.26
C LEU A 485 -24.48 -39.34 18.78
N ASP A 486 -23.38 -39.40 18.01
CA ASP A 486 -23.42 -39.86 16.63
C ASP A 486 -23.58 -41.38 16.52
N PHE A 487 -22.95 -42.16 17.40
CA PHE A 487 -23.19 -43.61 17.49
C PHE A 487 -24.66 -43.97 17.79
N LEU A 488 -25.36 -43.13 18.56
CA LEU A 488 -26.80 -43.31 18.85
C LEU A 488 -27.73 -42.89 17.71
N LYS A 489 -27.26 -42.12 16.71
CA LYS A 489 -28.05 -41.79 15.51
C LYS A 489 -27.99 -42.87 14.43
N ASP A 490 -26.98 -43.74 14.49
CA ASP A 490 -26.78 -44.87 13.58
C ASP A 490 -27.44 -46.19 14.07
N LEU A 491 -28.08 -46.16 15.25
CA LEU A 491 -28.92 -47.22 15.83
C LEU A 491 -30.41 -46.94 15.56
#